data_AF-W1IAP4-F1
#
_entry.id   AF-W1IAP4-F1
#
_cell.length_a   1.000
_cell.length_b   1.000
_cell.length_c   1.000
_cell.angle_alpha   90.00
_cell.angle_beta   90.00
_cell.angle_gamma   90.00
#
_symmetry.space_group_name_H-M   'P 1'
#
loop_
_entity.id
_entity.type
_entity.pdbx_description
1 polymer ?
#
loop_
_entity_poly.entity_id
_entity_poly.type
_entity_poly.pdbx_seq_one_letter_code
_entity_poly.pdbx_strand_id
1 'polypeptide(L)'
;MYLSIIILPLLGSIVSGFFGRKVGVTGSRILGCLSIMITTILAIISFFEVGFNNNPVSINLFKWLDNESFNMVWNFQFDSLTVSMLIPVLIISSLVHFYSIGYMSSDPHNQRFFSYLSLFTFMMIILVTGNNYLVMFVGWEGVGVCSYLLVSFWFTRIAANQSSLSAFLTNRVGDAFLMIGMFILLWTLGTLDYSTVFSLAPYINENITTIIGICLLIGAMAKSSQVGLHIWLPMAMEGLVTGALLKFHYMRGHPLTLKSTSYFVAIGKIFNVGQSAGNLYNIQGSSETIRETIKIDNTFKWWLIGFAEGDGYFGVDKKGYLTFKVTQSTTDCQVLFFIKKSLGFGSVSLQSKSSKTHQYRVRDKNNLIKIINIFNGNLITKAKIAQFKLFLEAFNNKYNTDITFIECNKKVTLDNAWLSGFTDGEGCFTASAYLSKATNKHIVTVRYVISQKNDIEFSQYLAELINGYITYIKSYDGYNTVVNHSKLNIILNYIKSYPLKTKKHVSYLRWLKVYELVKDKHHHNPEGIEIIKSLIKLINK
;
A
#
# COMPACT_ATOMS: atom_id res chain seq x y z
N MET A 1 8.67 -36.21 -28.54
CA MET A 1 8.04 -35.83 -27.26
C MET A 1 8.60 -34.54 -26.67
N TYR A 2 9.91 -34.46 -26.43
CA TYR A 2 10.53 -33.29 -25.79
C TYR A 2 10.38 -31.99 -26.60
N LEU A 3 10.62 -32.02 -27.91
CA LEU A 3 10.42 -30.87 -28.81
C LEU A 3 8.96 -30.37 -28.80
N SER A 4 7.98 -31.29 -28.69
CA SER A 4 6.56 -30.91 -28.62
C SER A 4 6.20 -30.17 -27.34
N ILE A 5 6.89 -30.43 -26.22
CA ILE A 5 6.69 -29.66 -24.97
C ILE A 5 7.00 -28.17 -25.21
N ILE A 6 8.02 -27.89 -26.03
CA ILE A 6 8.46 -26.52 -26.35
C ILE A 6 7.55 -25.89 -27.42
N ILE A 7 7.21 -26.64 -28.47
CA ILE A 7 6.50 -26.08 -29.64
C ILE A 7 5.00 -25.85 -29.37
N LEU A 8 4.34 -26.69 -28.58
CA LEU A 8 2.89 -26.60 -28.38
C LEU A 8 2.42 -25.25 -27.79
N PRO A 9 3.03 -24.69 -26.72
CA PRO A 9 2.65 -23.39 -26.20
C PRO A 9 2.94 -22.25 -27.18
N LEU A 10 4.02 -22.35 -27.96
CA LEU A 10 4.35 -21.40 -29.02
C LEU A 10 3.26 -21.40 -30.11
N LEU A 11 2.83 -22.58 -30.55
CA LEU A 11 1.72 -22.72 -31.50
C LEU A 11 0.42 -22.12 -30.92
N GLY A 12 0.12 -22.37 -29.65
CA GLY A 12 -1.01 -21.76 -28.96
C GLY A 12 -0.96 -20.23 -28.99
N SER A 13 0.21 -19.64 -28.76
CA SER A 13 0.43 -18.19 -28.81
C SER A 13 0.31 -17.61 -30.23
N ILE A 14 0.92 -18.26 -31.24
CA ILE A 14 0.90 -17.82 -32.64
C ILE A 14 -0.54 -17.87 -33.20
N VAL A 15 -1.26 -18.95 -32.93
CA VAL A 15 -2.63 -19.13 -33.44
C VAL A 15 -3.59 -18.15 -32.78
N SER A 16 -3.51 -17.94 -31.47
CA SER A 16 -4.35 -16.95 -30.78
C SER A 16 -3.98 -15.50 -31.11
N GLY A 17 -2.70 -15.22 -31.35
CA GLY A 17 -2.19 -13.88 -31.66
C GLY A 17 -2.43 -13.44 -33.11
N PHE A 18 -1.84 -14.16 -34.07
CA PHE A 18 -1.91 -13.79 -35.49
C PHE A 18 -3.23 -14.19 -36.15
N PHE A 19 -3.73 -15.39 -35.82
CA PHE A 19 -4.97 -15.92 -36.41
C PHE A 19 -6.21 -15.69 -35.53
N GLY A 20 -6.09 -14.92 -34.44
CA GLY A 20 -7.18 -14.67 -33.49
C GLY A 20 -8.47 -14.20 -34.17
N ARG A 21 -8.39 -13.28 -35.13
CA ARG A 21 -9.58 -12.78 -35.86
C ARG A 21 -10.32 -13.87 -36.64
N LYS A 22 -9.61 -14.86 -37.19
CA LYS A 22 -10.20 -15.99 -37.95
C LYS A 22 -10.71 -17.11 -37.02
N VAL A 23 -9.97 -17.37 -35.94
CA VAL A 23 -10.25 -18.43 -34.98
C VAL A 23 -11.40 -18.08 -34.02
N GLY A 24 -11.64 -16.78 -33.81
CA GLY A 24 -12.66 -16.30 -32.89
C GLY A 24 -12.26 -16.46 -31.41
N VAL A 25 -13.10 -15.91 -30.52
CA VAL A 25 -12.81 -15.89 -29.07
C VAL A 25 -12.85 -17.29 -28.48
N THR A 26 -13.85 -18.10 -28.84
CA THR A 26 -14.02 -19.48 -28.38
C THR A 26 -12.87 -20.37 -28.82
N GLY A 27 -12.45 -20.29 -30.08
CA GLY A 27 -11.31 -21.05 -30.60
C GLY A 27 -10.00 -20.71 -29.90
N SER A 28 -9.73 -19.42 -29.64
CA SER A 28 -8.50 -19.00 -28.96
C SER A 28 -8.39 -19.55 -27.52
N ARG A 29 -9.52 -19.59 -26.80
CA ARG A 29 -9.61 -20.16 -25.44
C ARG A 29 -9.34 -21.66 -25.45
N ILE A 30 -10.03 -22.38 -26.35
CA ILE A 30 -9.94 -23.84 -26.45
C ILE A 30 -8.53 -24.26 -26.88
N LEU A 31 -7.96 -23.63 -27.91
CA LEU A 31 -6.63 -23.97 -28.40
C LEU A 31 -5.53 -23.64 -27.38
N GLY A 32 -5.60 -22.48 -26.72
CA GLY A 32 -4.65 -22.13 -25.65
C GLY A 32 -4.67 -23.15 -24.52
N CYS A 33 -5.85 -23.49 -24.00
CA CYS A 33 -5.98 -24.49 -22.94
C CYS A 33 -5.55 -25.90 -23.39
N LEU A 34 -6.00 -26.37 -24.56
CA LEU A 34 -5.65 -27.70 -25.05
C LEU A 34 -4.14 -27.84 -25.28
N SER A 35 -3.51 -26.83 -25.89
CA SER A 35 -2.05 -26.85 -26.14
C SER A 35 -1.28 -27.05 -24.83
N ILE A 36 -1.68 -26.36 -23.77
CA ILE A 36 -1.00 -26.42 -22.49
C ILE A 36 -1.36 -27.68 -21.70
N MET A 37 -2.61 -28.14 -21.73
CA MET A 37 -2.99 -29.42 -21.11
C MET A 37 -2.23 -30.60 -21.75
N ILE A 38 -2.05 -30.59 -23.07
CA ILE A 38 -1.23 -31.61 -23.74
C ILE A 38 0.23 -31.48 -23.25
N THR A 39 0.78 -30.27 -23.16
CA THR A 39 2.16 -30.10 -22.66
C THR A 39 2.34 -30.54 -21.22
N THR A 40 1.33 -30.35 -20.36
CA THR A 40 1.40 -30.79 -18.95
C THR A 40 1.45 -32.31 -18.87
N ILE A 41 0.65 -33.00 -19.69
CA ILE A 41 0.66 -34.46 -19.74
C ILE A 41 2.01 -34.97 -20.25
N LEU A 42 2.55 -34.36 -21.33
CA LEU A 42 3.86 -34.72 -21.86
C LEU A 42 4.98 -34.46 -20.84
N ALA A 43 4.90 -33.39 -20.04
CA ALA A 43 5.87 -33.11 -18.99
C ALA A 43 5.82 -34.13 -17.85
N ILE A 44 4.62 -34.57 -17.44
CA ILE A 44 4.46 -35.64 -16.45
C ILE A 44 5.08 -36.95 -16.99
N ILE A 45 4.85 -37.29 -18.26
CA ILE A 45 5.49 -38.46 -18.89
C ILE A 45 7.01 -38.32 -18.90
N SER A 46 7.53 -37.14 -19.26
CA SER A 46 8.97 -36.88 -19.23
C SER A 46 9.56 -37.00 -17.82
N PHE A 47 8.81 -36.68 -16.78
CA PHE A 47 9.25 -36.87 -15.38
C PHE A 47 9.37 -38.33 -15.02
N PHE A 48 8.46 -39.18 -15.50
CA PHE A 48 8.59 -40.61 -15.32
C PHE A 48 9.80 -41.18 -16.07
N GLU A 49 10.04 -40.73 -17.29
CA GLU A 49 11.14 -41.22 -18.12
C GLU A 49 12.52 -40.76 -17.64
N VAL A 50 12.70 -39.45 -17.42
CA VAL A 50 14.00 -38.84 -17.09
C VAL A 50 14.22 -38.77 -15.58
N GLY A 51 13.17 -38.45 -14.82
CA GLY A 51 13.28 -38.22 -13.38
C GLY A 51 13.47 -39.49 -12.56
N PHE A 52 12.78 -40.59 -12.90
CA PHE A 52 12.95 -41.88 -12.21
C PHE A 52 14.03 -42.76 -12.86
N ASN A 53 14.17 -42.77 -14.19
CA ASN A 53 15.17 -43.63 -14.85
C ASN A 53 16.55 -42.96 -15.00
N ASN A 54 16.71 -41.69 -14.59
CA ASN A 54 17.97 -40.93 -14.64
C ASN A 54 18.69 -40.95 -16.00
N ASN A 55 17.93 -40.97 -17.10
CA ASN A 55 18.47 -40.91 -18.47
C ASN A 55 18.30 -39.49 -19.02
N PRO A 56 19.31 -38.61 -18.91
CA PRO A 56 19.22 -37.26 -19.42
C PRO A 56 19.20 -37.25 -20.95
N VAL A 57 18.35 -36.39 -21.54
CA VAL A 57 18.22 -36.25 -23.00
C VAL A 57 18.65 -34.84 -23.40
N SER A 58 19.67 -34.74 -24.26
CA SER A 58 20.08 -33.48 -24.88
C SER A 58 19.63 -33.42 -26.33
N ILE A 59 19.11 -32.26 -26.76
CA ILE A 59 18.62 -32.00 -28.11
C ILE A 59 19.32 -30.77 -28.64
N ASN A 60 20.13 -30.96 -29.67
CA ASN A 60 20.81 -29.87 -30.37
C ASN A 60 20.00 -29.53 -31.63
N LEU A 61 19.55 -28.28 -31.76
CA LEU A 61 18.72 -27.85 -32.88
C LEU A 61 19.56 -27.31 -34.05
N PHE A 62 20.25 -26.21 -33.83
CA PHE A 62 21.09 -25.56 -34.82
C PHE A 62 22.14 -24.69 -34.14
N LYS A 63 23.23 -24.38 -34.84
CA LYS A 63 24.24 -23.42 -34.36
C LYS A 63 23.72 -22.00 -34.53
N TRP A 64 23.67 -21.22 -33.45
CA TRP A 64 23.22 -19.83 -33.48
C TRP A 64 24.38 -18.89 -33.87
N LEU A 65 25.54 -19.05 -33.27
CA LEU A 65 26.75 -18.29 -33.61
C LEU A 65 27.88 -19.28 -33.83
N ASP A 66 28.55 -19.22 -34.97
CA ASP A 66 29.66 -20.09 -35.33
C ASP A 66 30.83 -19.20 -35.76
N ASN A 67 31.65 -18.80 -34.79
CA ASN A 67 32.92 -18.10 -35.01
C ASN A 67 34.05 -19.02 -34.53
N GLU A 68 35.26 -18.88 -35.09
CA GLU A 68 36.42 -19.73 -34.76
C GLU A 68 36.71 -19.80 -33.25
N SER A 69 36.49 -18.71 -32.52
CA SER A 69 36.70 -18.63 -31.07
C SER A 69 35.43 -18.79 -30.23
N PHE A 70 34.23 -18.76 -30.84
CA PHE A 70 32.97 -18.73 -30.12
C PHE A 70 31.88 -19.48 -30.89
N ASN A 71 31.55 -20.68 -30.42
CA ASN A 71 30.48 -21.51 -30.96
C ASN A 71 29.34 -21.60 -29.94
N MET A 72 28.14 -21.19 -30.34
CA MET A 72 26.93 -21.26 -29.54
C MET A 72 25.86 -22.03 -30.28
N VAL A 73 25.38 -23.09 -29.66
CA VAL A 73 24.35 -23.96 -30.23
C VAL A 73 23.05 -23.82 -29.45
N TRP A 74 21.91 -23.82 -30.15
CA TRP A 74 20.60 -23.91 -29.52
C TRP A 74 20.38 -25.34 -29.02
N ASN A 75 20.74 -25.56 -27.76
CA ASN A 75 20.71 -26.86 -27.11
C ASN A 75 19.73 -26.87 -25.94
N PHE A 76 18.91 -27.91 -25.89
CA PHE A 76 17.98 -28.18 -24.80
C PHE A 76 18.40 -29.42 -24.03
N GLN A 77 18.35 -29.34 -22.70
CA GLN A 77 18.72 -30.44 -21.83
C GLN A 77 17.56 -30.82 -20.89
N PHE A 78 17.15 -32.08 -20.97
CA PHE A 78 16.15 -32.70 -20.12
C PHE A 78 16.87 -33.60 -19.11
N ASP A 79 17.15 -33.04 -17.94
CA ASP A 79 17.73 -33.71 -16.78
C ASP A 79 16.69 -33.84 -15.67
N SER A 80 17.03 -34.57 -14.60
CA SER A 80 16.17 -34.68 -13.41
C SER A 80 15.74 -33.31 -12.86
N LEU A 81 16.65 -32.33 -12.84
CA LEU A 81 16.35 -30.97 -12.39
C LEU A 81 15.37 -30.25 -13.33
N THR A 82 15.66 -30.22 -14.63
CA THR A 82 14.84 -29.46 -15.59
C THR A 82 13.43 -30.02 -15.69
N VAL A 83 13.30 -31.34 -15.67
CA VAL A 83 11.99 -32.00 -15.71
C VAL A 83 11.22 -31.81 -14.40
N SER A 84 11.90 -31.82 -13.25
CA SER A 84 11.25 -31.50 -11.96
C SER A 84 10.71 -30.07 -11.90
N MET A 85 11.42 -29.10 -12.51
CA MET A 85 11.01 -27.70 -12.60
C MET A 85 9.89 -27.45 -13.62
N LEU A 86 9.82 -28.25 -14.69
CA LEU A 86 8.75 -28.15 -15.68
C LEU A 86 7.37 -28.49 -15.10
N ILE A 87 7.27 -29.44 -14.17
CA ILE A 87 6.00 -29.85 -13.55
C ILE A 87 5.24 -28.66 -12.92
N PRO A 88 5.78 -27.95 -11.91
CA PRO A 88 5.05 -26.86 -11.27
C PRO A 88 4.72 -25.74 -12.25
N VAL A 89 5.65 -25.39 -13.16
CA VAL A 89 5.43 -24.36 -14.19
C VAL A 89 4.22 -24.70 -15.05
N LEU A 90 4.15 -25.94 -15.56
CA LEU A 90 3.11 -26.37 -16.47
C LEU A 90 1.77 -26.60 -15.76
N ILE A 91 1.76 -27.19 -14.56
CA ILE A 91 0.53 -27.37 -13.78
C ILE A 91 -0.09 -26.01 -13.45
N ILE A 92 0.69 -25.07 -12.91
CA ILE A 92 0.19 -23.72 -12.59
C ILE A 92 -0.30 -23.03 -13.86
N SER A 93 0.47 -23.12 -14.95
CA SER A 93 0.07 -22.61 -16.26
C SER A 93 -1.29 -23.14 -16.72
N SER A 94 -1.51 -24.45 -16.63
CA SER A 94 -2.76 -25.08 -17.05
C SER A 94 -3.96 -24.60 -16.23
N LEU A 95 -3.79 -24.46 -14.91
CA LEU A 95 -4.82 -23.94 -14.01
C LEU A 95 -5.13 -22.47 -14.30
N VAL A 96 -4.10 -21.65 -14.57
CA VAL A 96 -4.28 -20.23 -14.93
C VAL A 96 -4.99 -20.09 -16.27
N HIS A 97 -4.68 -20.92 -17.26
CA HIS A 97 -5.37 -20.92 -18.55
C HIS A 97 -6.85 -21.29 -18.39
N PHE A 98 -7.15 -22.33 -17.60
CA PHE A 98 -8.51 -22.74 -17.31
C PHE A 98 -9.31 -21.65 -16.56
N TYR A 99 -8.70 -21.06 -15.52
CA TYR A 99 -9.30 -19.95 -14.77
C TYR A 99 -9.59 -18.73 -15.65
N SER A 100 -8.69 -18.44 -16.59
CA SER A 100 -8.78 -17.27 -17.48
C SER A 100 -9.97 -17.32 -18.43
N ILE A 101 -10.49 -18.52 -18.77
CA ILE A 101 -11.70 -18.68 -19.59
C ILE A 101 -12.89 -17.98 -18.93
N GLY A 102 -13.08 -18.19 -17.63
CA GLY A 102 -14.18 -17.59 -16.88
C GLY A 102 -13.90 -16.12 -16.57
N TYR A 103 -12.69 -15.83 -16.11
CA TYR A 103 -12.29 -14.48 -15.68
C TYR A 103 -12.38 -13.45 -16.82
N MET A 104 -11.88 -13.77 -18.02
CA MET A 104 -11.89 -12.85 -19.17
C MET A 104 -13.14 -12.98 -20.04
N SER A 105 -14.17 -13.71 -19.60
CA SER A 105 -15.34 -14.02 -20.45
C SER A 105 -16.03 -12.79 -21.04
N SER A 106 -16.06 -11.68 -20.30
CA SER A 106 -16.69 -10.40 -20.66
C SER A 106 -15.79 -9.44 -21.45
N ASP A 107 -14.48 -9.68 -21.54
CA ASP A 107 -13.55 -8.74 -22.18
C ASP A 107 -13.47 -8.95 -23.71
N PRO A 108 -13.45 -7.87 -24.52
CA PRO A 108 -13.39 -7.98 -25.97
C PRO A 108 -12.02 -8.45 -26.49
N HIS A 109 -10.93 -8.20 -25.75
CA HIS A 109 -9.55 -8.47 -26.17
C HIS A 109 -9.01 -9.83 -25.69
N ASN A 110 -9.90 -10.83 -25.53
CA ASN A 110 -9.57 -12.17 -25.06
C ASN A 110 -8.40 -12.84 -25.81
N GLN A 111 -8.41 -12.77 -27.14
CA GLN A 111 -7.43 -13.45 -28.00
C GLN A 111 -5.99 -12.99 -27.71
N ARG A 112 -5.82 -11.68 -27.49
CA ARG A 112 -4.54 -11.07 -27.12
C ARG A 112 -4.05 -11.58 -25.76
N PHE A 113 -4.96 -11.69 -24.79
CA PHE A 113 -4.62 -12.18 -23.45
C PHE A 113 -4.12 -13.62 -23.49
N PHE A 114 -4.85 -14.53 -24.15
CA PHE A 114 -4.45 -15.93 -24.30
C PHE A 114 -3.14 -16.07 -25.09
N SER A 115 -2.90 -15.23 -26.10
CA SER A 115 -1.63 -15.19 -26.82
C SER A 115 -0.44 -14.84 -25.92
N TYR A 116 -0.58 -13.82 -25.08
CA TYR A 116 0.46 -13.44 -24.11
C TYR A 116 0.66 -14.49 -23.02
N LEU A 117 -0.42 -15.10 -22.55
CA LEU A 117 -0.35 -16.13 -21.51
C LEU A 117 0.35 -17.40 -22.02
N SER A 118 0.07 -17.83 -23.26
CA SER A 118 0.78 -18.95 -23.90
C SER A 118 2.22 -18.59 -24.31
N LEU A 119 2.50 -17.32 -24.65
CA LEU A 119 3.87 -16.86 -24.91
C LEU A 119 4.71 -16.87 -23.63
N PHE A 120 4.11 -16.47 -22.50
CA PHE A 120 4.75 -16.48 -21.19
C PHE A 120 5.20 -17.89 -20.80
N THR A 121 4.34 -18.89 -21.04
CA THR A 121 4.64 -20.28 -20.71
C THR A 121 5.70 -20.87 -21.63
N PHE A 122 5.67 -20.52 -22.92
CA PHE A 122 6.75 -20.85 -23.85
C PHE A 122 8.10 -20.29 -23.39
N MET A 123 8.18 -19.01 -23.03
CA MET A 123 9.43 -18.40 -22.57
C MET A 123 9.93 -19.01 -21.26
N MET A 124 9.02 -19.39 -20.35
CA MET A 124 9.38 -20.14 -19.15
C MET A 124 9.95 -21.53 -19.46
N ILE A 125 9.40 -22.23 -20.46
CA ILE A 125 9.93 -23.54 -20.87
C ILE A 125 11.34 -23.38 -21.48
N ILE A 126 11.58 -22.37 -22.33
CA ILE A 126 12.92 -22.08 -22.85
C ILE A 126 13.90 -21.82 -21.71
N LEU A 127 13.50 -21.00 -20.73
CA LEU A 127 14.33 -20.65 -19.58
C LEU A 127 14.79 -21.89 -18.81
N VAL A 128 13.87 -22.84 -18.58
CA VAL A 128 14.15 -24.05 -17.78
C VAL A 128 14.91 -25.12 -18.57
N THR A 129 14.71 -25.20 -19.89
CA THR A 129 15.28 -26.28 -20.72
C THR A 129 16.61 -25.93 -21.38
N GLY A 130 17.04 -24.66 -21.37
CA GLY A 130 18.29 -24.25 -22.00
C GLY A 130 19.53 -24.92 -21.39
N ASN A 131 20.45 -25.39 -22.24
CA ASN A 131 21.73 -26.01 -21.85
C ASN A 131 22.90 -25.00 -21.78
N ASN A 132 22.65 -23.73 -22.09
CA ASN A 132 23.66 -22.69 -21.99
C ASN A 132 23.07 -21.40 -21.42
N TYR A 133 23.95 -20.58 -20.86
CA TYR A 133 23.55 -19.32 -20.23
C TYR A 133 22.86 -18.37 -21.20
N LEU A 134 23.15 -18.47 -22.50
CA LEU A 134 22.58 -17.59 -23.52
C LEU A 134 21.13 -17.97 -23.88
N VAL A 135 20.81 -19.25 -24.08
CA VAL A 135 19.42 -19.72 -24.26
C VAL A 135 18.61 -19.45 -22.98
N MET A 136 19.21 -19.66 -21.80
CA MET A 136 18.60 -19.26 -20.54
C MET A 136 18.29 -17.76 -20.51
N PHE A 137 19.24 -16.91 -20.93
CA PHE A 137 19.05 -15.46 -21.00
C PHE A 137 17.92 -15.05 -21.96
N VAL A 138 17.78 -15.73 -23.10
CA VAL A 138 16.65 -15.52 -24.02
C VAL A 138 15.32 -15.80 -23.32
N GLY A 139 15.21 -16.93 -22.61
CA GLY A 139 14.02 -17.23 -21.81
C GLY A 139 13.80 -16.21 -20.70
N TRP A 140 14.87 -15.78 -20.02
CA TRP A 140 14.87 -14.82 -18.91
C TRP A 140 14.33 -13.44 -19.28
N GLU A 141 14.81 -12.90 -20.40
CA GLU A 141 14.33 -11.64 -20.99
C GLU A 141 12.93 -11.81 -21.59
N GLY A 142 12.67 -12.94 -22.27
CA GLY A 142 11.36 -13.27 -22.84
C GLY A 142 10.25 -13.29 -21.78
N VAL A 143 10.52 -13.87 -20.61
CA VAL A 143 9.61 -13.84 -19.45
C VAL A 143 9.38 -12.42 -18.97
N GLY A 144 10.43 -11.59 -18.92
CA GLY A 144 10.33 -10.16 -18.57
C GLY A 144 9.40 -9.40 -19.51
N VAL A 145 9.58 -9.55 -20.82
CA VAL A 145 8.74 -8.90 -21.84
C VAL A 145 7.29 -9.40 -21.77
N CYS A 146 7.07 -10.71 -21.64
CA CYS A 146 5.73 -11.28 -21.52
C CYS A 146 5.01 -10.77 -20.25
N SER A 147 5.73 -10.66 -19.13
CA SER A 147 5.19 -10.12 -17.89
C SER A 147 4.77 -8.65 -18.04
N TYR A 148 5.58 -7.84 -18.73
CA TYR A 148 5.24 -6.45 -19.06
C TYR A 148 3.96 -6.37 -19.90
N LEU A 149 3.84 -7.21 -20.93
CA LEU A 149 2.65 -7.25 -21.79
C LEU A 149 1.37 -7.68 -21.06
N LEU A 150 1.49 -8.59 -20.09
CA LEU A 150 0.36 -9.05 -19.26
C LEU A 150 -0.07 -8.00 -18.23
N VAL A 151 0.87 -7.34 -17.54
CA VAL A 151 0.55 -6.26 -16.58
C VAL A 151 -0.03 -5.04 -17.31
N SER A 152 0.50 -4.73 -18.48
CA SER A 152 0.04 -3.63 -19.35
C SER A 152 -1.19 -3.98 -20.19
N PHE A 153 -1.89 -5.09 -19.91
CA PHE A 153 -3.02 -5.56 -20.72
C PHE A 153 -4.12 -4.50 -20.85
N TRP A 154 -4.53 -3.90 -19.74
CA TRP A 154 -5.46 -2.75 -19.72
C TRP A 154 -4.71 -1.43 -19.87
N PHE A 155 -4.11 -1.24 -21.05
CA PHE A 155 -3.28 -0.08 -21.37
C PHE A 155 -4.00 1.28 -21.30
N THR A 156 -5.34 1.28 -21.26
CA THR A 156 -6.14 2.51 -21.10
C THR A 156 -5.99 3.11 -19.69
N ARG A 157 -5.59 2.31 -18.69
CA ARG A 157 -5.37 2.78 -17.33
C ARG A 157 -3.92 3.21 -17.15
N ILE A 158 -3.70 4.51 -16.94
CA ILE A 158 -2.38 5.11 -16.76
C ILE A 158 -1.61 4.44 -15.61
N ALA A 159 -2.28 4.12 -14.50
CA ALA A 159 -1.65 3.44 -13.36
C ALA A 159 -1.10 2.04 -13.73
N ALA A 160 -1.80 1.29 -14.59
CA ALA A 160 -1.34 -0.03 -15.04
C ALA A 160 -0.12 0.06 -15.97
N ASN A 161 -0.03 1.12 -16.77
CA ASN A 161 1.16 1.37 -17.60
C ASN A 161 2.36 1.85 -16.78
N GLN A 162 2.12 2.67 -15.76
CA GLN A 162 3.18 3.11 -14.85
C GLN A 162 3.72 1.91 -14.04
N SER A 163 2.83 1.04 -13.56
CA SER A 163 3.25 -0.16 -12.84
C SER A 163 3.97 -1.15 -13.75
N SER A 164 3.48 -1.40 -14.97
CA SER A 164 4.16 -2.28 -15.94
C SER A 164 5.57 -1.76 -16.29
N LEU A 165 5.71 -0.45 -16.54
CA LEU A 165 7.01 0.17 -16.84
C LEU A 165 7.97 0.07 -15.65
N SER A 166 7.48 0.34 -14.43
CA SER A 166 8.31 0.24 -13.22
C SER A 166 8.83 -1.19 -12.99
N ALA A 167 7.99 -2.20 -13.24
CA ALA A 167 8.36 -3.61 -13.13
C ALA A 167 9.35 -4.03 -14.21
N PHE A 168 9.13 -3.58 -15.44
CA PHE A 168 10.04 -3.85 -16.55
C PHE A 168 11.43 -3.24 -16.30
N LEU A 169 11.50 -1.96 -15.89
CA LEU A 169 12.76 -1.28 -15.61
C LEU A 169 13.51 -1.91 -14.43
N THR A 170 12.82 -2.26 -13.35
CA THR A 170 13.46 -2.90 -12.18
C THR A 170 14.04 -4.26 -12.53
N ASN A 171 13.32 -5.06 -13.33
CA ASN A 171 13.84 -6.33 -13.84
C ASN A 171 15.05 -6.12 -14.77
N ARG A 172 15.02 -5.08 -15.61
CA ARG A 172 16.12 -4.77 -16.54
C ARG A 172 17.43 -4.42 -15.84
N VAL A 173 17.36 -3.77 -14.68
CA VAL A 173 18.55 -3.52 -13.84
C VAL A 173 19.19 -4.84 -13.41
N GLY A 174 18.39 -5.82 -12.97
CA GLY A 174 18.91 -7.16 -12.65
C GLY A 174 19.47 -7.89 -13.86
N ASP A 175 18.78 -7.79 -15.00
CA ASP A 175 19.19 -8.42 -16.26
C ASP A 175 20.55 -7.89 -16.74
N ALA A 176 20.88 -6.61 -16.46
CA ALA A 176 22.20 -6.04 -16.72
C ALA A 176 23.31 -6.69 -15.88
N PHE A 177 23.08 -6.98 -14.59
CA PHE A 177 24.06 -7.69 -13.75
C PHE A 177 24.28 -9.13 -14.20
N LEU A 178 23.21 -9.82 -14.61
CA LEU A 178 23.31 -11.16 -15.20
C LEU A 178 24.14 -11.12 -16.49
N MET A 179 23.91 -10.10 -17.35
CA MET A 179 24.68 -9.90 -18.58
C MET A 179 26.17 -9.66 -18.30
N ILE A 180 26.51 -8.85 -17.31
CA ILE A 180 27.90 -8.65 -16.86
C ILE A 180 28.52 -9.98 -16.41
N GLY A 181 27.79 -10.79 -15.62
CA GLY A 181 28.26 -12.11 -15.20
C GLY A 181 28.54 -13.04 -16.38
N MET A 182 27.68 -13.04 -17.39
CA MET A 182 27.90 -13.79 -18.63
C MET A 182 29.10 -13.30 -19.44
N PHE A 183 29.34 -11.99 -19.51
CA PHE A 183 30.53 -11.46 -20.19
C PHE A 183 31.83 -11.85 -19.48
N ILE A 184 31.83 -11.91 -18.15
CA ILE A 184 33.01 -12.36 -17.38
C ILE A 184 33.22 -13.88 -17.59
N LEU A 185 32.16 -14.68 -17.65
CA LEU A 185 32.25 -16.11 -18.02
C LEU A 185 32.85 -16.27 -19.41
N LEU A 186 32.35 -15.51 -20.38
CA LEU A 186 32.87 -15.50 -21.74
C LEU A 186 34.35 -15.13 -21.82
N TRP A 187 34.76 -14.09 -21.08
CA TRP A 187 36.14 -13.62 -21.07
C TRP A 187 37.11 -14.62 -20.44
N THR A 188 36.66 -15.38 -19.44
CA THR A 188 37.51 -16.34 -18.71
C THR A 188 37.55 -17.73 -19.33
N LEU A 189 36.42 -18.24 -19.79
CA LEU A 189 36.26 -19.63 -20.25
C LEU A 189 36.11 -19.76 -21.77
N GLY A 190 35.75 -18.68 -22.46
CA GLY A 190 35.48 -18.71 -23.91
C GLY A 190 34.18 -19.42 -24.31
N THR A 191 33.43 -19.98 -23.35
CA THR A 191 32.20 -20.75 -23.59
C THR A 191 31.11 -20.37 -22.58
N LEU A 192 29.85 -20.65 -22.94
CA LEU A 192 28.67 -20.44 -22.08
C LEU A 192 27.88 -21.74 -21.83
N ASP A 193 28.42 -22.88 -22.21
CA ASP A 193 27.78 -24.18 -22.03
C ASP A 193 27.98 -24.68 -20.60
N TYR A 194 26.90 -25.14 -19.96
CA TYR A 194 26.92 -25.51 -18.55
C TYR A 194 27.93 -26.61 -18.20
N SER A 195 28.02 -27.64 -19.05
CA SER A 195 28.95 -28.76 -18.84
C SER A 195 30.41 -28.30 -18.78
N THR A 196 30.80 -27.39 -19.68
CA THR A 196 32.16 -26.84 -19.73
C THR A 196 32.43 -25.91 -18.56
N VAL A 197 31.48 -25.02 -18.23
CA VAL A 197 31.61 -24.08 -17.12
C VAL A 197 31.74 -24.81 -15.79
N PHE A 198 30.91 -25.81 -15.51
CA PHE A 198 30.98 -26.57 -14.25
C PHE A 198 32.23 -27.44 -14.14
N SER A 199 32.75 -27.95 -15.26
CA SER A 199 33.98 -28.74 -15.28
C SER A 199 35.23 -27.89 -15.05
N LEU A 200 35.23 -26.65 -15.56
CA LEU A 200 36.36 -25.73 -15.47
C LEU A 200 36.31 -24.79 -14.24
N ALA A 201 35.13 -24.61 -13.63
CA ALA A 201 34.93 -23.79 -12.44
C ALA A 201 35.98 -23.95 -11.32
N PRO A 202 36.39 -25.18 -10.91
CA PRO A 202 37.37 -25.33 -9.82
C PRO A 202 38.79 -24.88 -10.19
N TYR A 203 39.09 -24.65 -11.48
CA TYR A 203 40.41 -24.22 -11.96
C TYR A 203 40.52 -22.70 -12.16
N ILE A 204 39.43 -21.95 -11.97
CA ILE A 204 39.39 -20.49 -12.13
C ILE A 204 39.76 -19.83 -10.79
N ASN A 205 40.37 -18.64 -10.85
CA ASN A 205 40.64 -17.81 -9.68
C ASN A 205 39.36 -17.56 -8.87
N GLU A 206 39.41 -17.82 -7.56
CA GLU A 206 38.33 -17.64 -6.59
C GLU A 206 37.71 -16.23 -6.61
N ASN A 207 38.53 -15.20 -6.84
CA ASN A 207 38.03 -13.82 -6.91
C ASN A 207 37.14 -13.59 -8.13
N ILE A 208 37.42 -14.25 -9.25
CA ILE A 208 36.62 -14.10 -10.46
C ILE A 208 35.33 -14.92 -10.35
N THR A 209 35.40 -16.14 -9.82
CA THR A 209 34.22 -16.97 -9.61
C THR A 209 33.25 -16.35 -8.60
N THR A 210 33.75 -15.70 -7.55
CA THR A 210 32.92 -14.94 -6.60
C THR A 210 32.23 -13.74 -7.25
N ILE A 211 32.93 -12.97 -8.08
CA ILE A 211 32.32 -11.86 -8.84
C ILE A 211 31.22 -12.37 -9.79
N ILE A 212 31.49 -13.44 -10.55
CA ILE A 212 30.48 -14.07 -11.42
C ILE A 212 29.27 -14.51 -10.60
N GLY A 213 29.50 -15.18 -9.46
CA GLY A 213 28.45 -15.64 -8.56
C GLY A 213 27.58 -14.49 -8.01
N ILE A 214 28.20 -13.38 -7.60
CA ILE A 214 27.49 -12.19 -7.12
C ILE A 214 26.67 -11.55 -8.25
N CYS A 215 27.22 -11.40 -9.45
CA CYS A 215 26.51 -10.85 -10.60
C CYS A 215 25.28 -11.68 -10.98
N LEU A 216 25.43 -13.01 -11.06
CA LEU A 216 24.31 -13.92 -11.33
C LEU A 216 23.27 -13.90 -10.19
N LEU A 217 23.72 -13.81 -8.93
CA LEU A 217 22.85 -13.71 -7.77
C LEU A 217 22.00 -12.44 -7.82
N ILE A 218 22.59 -11.26 -8.11
CA ILE A 218 21.85 -9.99 -8.21
C ILE A 218 20.78 -10.08 -9.32
N GLY A 219 21.11 -10.71 -10.45
CA GLY A 219 20.15 -10.99 -11.51
C GLY A 219 18.96 -11.81 -11.01
N ALA A 220 19.23 -12.91 -10.31
CA ALA A 220 18.19 -13.75 -9.72
C ALA A 220 17.35 -13.02 -8.65
N MET A 221 18.01 -12.23 -7.78
CA MET A 221 17.34 -11.43 -6.75
C MET A 221 16.33 -10.44 -7.33
N ALA A 222 16.64 -9.85 -8.50
CA ALA A 222 15.74 -8.91 -9.18
C ALA A 222 14.44 -9.58 -9.63
N LYS A 223 14.52 -10.71 -10.36
CA LYS A 223 13.34 -11.46 -10.84
C LYS A 223 12.55 -12.10 -9.71
N SER A 224 13.20 -12.51 -8.62
CA SER A 224 12.53 -13.07 -7.43
C SER A 224 11.97 -12.00 -6.49
N SER A 225 12.07 -10.71 -6.82
CA SER A 225 11.59 -9.59 -6.00
C SER A 225 12.08 -9.62 -4.55
N GLN A 226 13.38 -9.89 -4.36
CA GLN A 226 13.96 -9.92 -3.01
C GLN A 226 14.15 -8.50 -2.42
N VAL A 227 14.40 -8.42 -1.11
CA VAL A 227 14.59 -7.16 -0.37
C VAL A 227 15.64 -6.29 -1.07
N GLY A 228 15.34 -5.00 -1.26
CA GLY A 228 16.11 -4.07 -2.10
C GLY A 228 15.53 -3.89 -3.51
N LEU A 229 15.07 -4.96 -4.17
CA LEU A 229 14.47 -4.93 -5.52
C LEU A 229 12.99 -5.36 -5.54
N HIS A 230 12.35 -5.52 -4.37
CA HIS A 230 10.96 -5.97 -4.22
C HIS A 230 9.87 -4.99 -4.68
N ILE A 231 10.20 -3.72 -4.92
CA ILE A 231 9.26 -2.62 -5.12
C ILE A 231 8.29 -2.85 -6.29
N TRP A 232 8.71 -3.60 -7.31
CA TRP A 232 7.88 -3.83 -8.48
C TRP A 232 6.73 -4.83 -8.25
N LEU A 233 6.87 -5.77 -7.30
CA LEU A 233 5.89 -6.83 -7.10
C LEU A 233 4.55 -6.29 -6.56
N PRO A 234 4.51 -5.42 -5.52
CA PRO A 234 3.27 -4.77 -5.09
C PRO A 234 2.62 -3.92 -6.19
N MET A 235 3.42 -3.22 -7.01
CA MET A 235 2.91 -2.38 -8.10
C MET A 235 2.28 -3.22 -9.22
N ALA A 236 2.83 -4.38 -9.52
CA ALA A 236 2.30 -5.29 -10.55
C ALA A 236 0.88 -5.80 -10.24
N MET A 237 0.48 -5.86 -8.96
CA MET A 237 -0.87 -6.29 -8.55
C MET A 237 -1.98 -5.33 -9.00
N GLU A 238 -1.66 -4.05 -9.30
CA GLU A 238 -2.64 -3.10 -9.83
C GLU A 238 -3.12 -3.45 -11.23
N GLY A 239 -2.30 -4.17 -12.02
CA GLY A 239 -2.59 -4.54 -13.41
C GLY A 239 -3.49 -5.77 -13.56
N LEU A 240 -3.57 -6.66 -12.57
CA LEU A 240 -4.29 -7.94 -12.68
C LEU A 240 -5.52 -8.07 -11.77
N VAL A 241 -5.61 -7.31 -10.67
CA VAL A 241 -6.44 -7.74 -9.51
C VAL A 241 -7.40 -6.68 -8.97
N THR A 242 -7.59 -5.51 -9.61
CA THR A 242 -8.50 -4.48 -9.03
C THR A 242 -9.95 -4.94 -8.79
N GLY A 243 -10.42 -6.00 -9.46
CA GLY A 243 -11.68 -6.67 -9.11
C GLY A 243 -11.59 -7.67 -7.95
N ALA A 244 -10.53 -8.49 -7.89
CA ALA A 244 -10.40 -9.53 -6.87
C ALA A 244 -9.77 -9.04 -5.56
N LEU A 245 -9.03 -7.93 -5.51
CA LEU A 245 -8.57 -7.32 -4.24
C LEU A 245 -9.77 -6.80 -3.42
N LEU A 246 -10.76 -6.23 -4.12
CA LEU A 246 -12.01 -5.77 -3.52
C LEU A 246 -12.88 -6.95 -3.07
N LYS A 247 -12.84 -8.09 -3.80
CA LYS A 247 -13.58 -9.32 -3.48
C LYS A 247 -12.89 -10.20 -2.43
N PHE A 248 -11.57 -10.23 -2.38
CA PHE A 248 -10.77 -10.85 -1.31
C PHE A 248 -10.85 -10.05 -0.01
N HIS A 249 -10.93 -8.71 -0.08
CA HIS A 249 -11.29 -7.92 1.10
C HIS A 249 -12.71 -8.20 1.61
N TYR A 250 -13.63 -8.62 0.75
CA TYR A 250 -14.99 -8.99 1.13
C TYR A 250 -15.10 -10.43 1.67
N MET A 251 -14.30 -11.39 1.17
CA MET A 251 -14.33 -12.79 1.60
C MET A 251 -13.39 -13.13 2.77
N ARG A 252 -12.49 -12.22 3.17
CA ARG A 252 -11.65 -12.36 4.38
C ARG A 252 -12.44 -12.16 5.71
N GLY A 253 -13.77 -12.15 5.63
CA GLY A 253 -14.69 -12.04 6.77
C GLY A 253 -15.05 -13.37 7.45
N HIS A 254 -14.53 -14.52 7.00
CA HIS A 254 -14.76 -15.82 7.63
C HIS A 254 -13.44 -16.58 7.87
N PRO A 255 -13.08 -16.89 9.12
CA PRO A 255 -11.91 -17.70 9.43
C PRO A 255 -12.32 -19.17 9.46
N LEU A 256 -11.84 -19.99 8.52
CA LEU A 256 -11.80 -21.43 8.69
C LEU A 256 -10.36 -21.92 8.47
N THR A 257 -9.79 -22.26 9.62
CA THR A 257 -8.71 -23.20 9.89
C THR A 257 -8.26 -24.10 8.74
N LEU A 258 -6.96 -24.01 8.40
CA LEU A 258 -6.18 -25.16 7.93
C LEU A 258 -4.80 -25.09 8.58
N LYS A 259 -4.69 -25.78 9.72
CA LYS A 259 -3.43 -26.26 10.29
C LYS A 259 -2.94 -27.41 9.39
N SER A 260 -1.77 -27.27 8.79
CA SER A 260 -0.84 -28.39 8.63
C SER A 260 0.56 -27.86 8.49
N THR A 261 1.40 -28.38 9.37
CA THR A 261 2.73 -27.94 9.76
C THR A 261 3.80 -28.65 8.93
N SER A 262 4.97 -27.99 8.84
CA SER A 262 6.30 -28.60 9.01
C SER A 262 6.61 -29.88 8.24
N TYR A 263 7.27 -29.80 7.08
CA TYR A 263 8.31 -30.74 6.63
C TYR A 263 9.20 -30.03 5.60
N PHE A 264 10.45 -30.48 5.45
CA PHE A 264 11.58 -29.89 4.70
C PHE A 264 12.55 -29.03 5.52
N VAL A 265 13.16 -29.69 6.52
CA VAL A 265 14.55 -29.44 6.92
C VAL A 265 15.39 -30.61 6.43
N ALA A 266 16.61 -30.29 5.97
CA ALA A 266 17.77 -31.14 5.65
C ALA A 266 18.03 -31.43 4.16
N ILE A 267 19.06 -30.75 3.62
CA ILE A 267 20.29 -31.30 3.01
C ILE A 267 21.23 -30.11 2.74
N GLY A 268 22.49 -30.22 3.16
CA GLY A 268 23.39 -29.07 3.36
C GLY A 268 24.62 -28.98 2.46
N LYS A 269 25.45 -28.00 2.86
CA LYS A 269 26.90 -27.82 2.61
C LYS A 269 27.39 -27.32 1.25
N ILE A 270 26.77 -26.29 0.65
CA ILE A 270 27.45 -25.24 -0.16
C ILE A 270 26.88 -23.81 0.14
N PHE A 271 26.11 -23.65 1.22
CA PHE A 271 25.28 -22.43 1.42
C PHE A 271 25.92 -21.30 2.24
N ASN A 272 27.15 -21.46 2.76
CA ASN A 272 27.66 -20.60 3.84
C ASN A 272 28.14 -19.20 3.44
N VAL A 273 28.28 -18.88 2.15
CA VAL A 273 28.61 -17.50 1.72
C VAL A 273 27.34 -16.73 1.34
N GLY A 274 26.30 -17.40 0.83
CA GLY A 274 24.99 -16.79 0.56
C GLY A 274 24.14 -16.58 1.84
N GLN A 275 24.36 -17.39 2.88
CA GLN A 275 23.59 -17.27 4.13
C GLN A 275 24.02 -16.11 5.04
N SER A 276 25.18 -15.47 4.84
CA SER A 276 25.53 -14.26 5.59
C SER A 276 24.64 -13.08 5.18
N ALA A 277 24.26 -12.99 3.91
CA ALA A 277 23.28 -12.01 3.43
C ALA A 277 21.84 -12.42 3.76
N GLY A 278 21.53 -13.72 3.80
CA GLY A 278 20.18 -14.21 4.14
C GLY A 278 19.84 -14.16 5.65
N ASN A 279 20.77 -14.52 6.54
CA ASN A 279 20.47 -14.68 7.97
C ASN A 279 20.64 -13.39 8.80
N LEU A 280 21.43 -12.41 8.34
CA LEU A 280 21.36 -11.05 8.92
C LEU A 280 20.08 -10.31 8.51
N TYR A 281 19.50 -10.66 7.36
CA TYR A 281 18.30 -10.01 6.82
C TYR A 281 16.98 -10.70 7.16
N ASN A 282 16.97 -11.93 7.70
CA ASN A 282 15.75 -12.51 8.27
C ASN A 282 15.27 -11.80 9.56
N ILE A 283 16.06 -10.88 10.11
CA ILE A 283 15.67 -10.01 11.24
C ILE A 283 15.18 -8.63 10.75
N GLN A 284 15.47 -8.25 9.49
CA GLN A 284 15.07 -6.95 8.90
C GLN A 284 14.12 -7.06 7.70
N GLY A 285 13.90 -8.27 7.18
CA GLY A 285 13.04 -8.56 6.04
C GLY A 285 11.63 -8.96 6.46
N SER A 286 10.85 -8.00 6.95
CA SER A 286 9.38 -7.89 6.84
C SER A 286 8.82 -6.90 7.87
N SER A 287 9.36 -5.67 7.92
CA SER A 287 8.83 -4.62 8.81
C SER A 287 7.47 -4.06 8.35
N GLU A 288 7.01 -4.35 7.12
CA GLU A 288 5.66 -3.96 6.67
C GLU A 288 4.57 -5.01 6.99
N THR A 289 4.92 -6.28 7.23
CA THR A 289 3.93 -7.34 7.54
C THR A 289 3.99 -7.83 8.99
N ILE A 290 5.03 -7.46 9.75
CA ILE A 290 4.98 -7.52 11.21
C ILE A 290 4.30 -6.24 11.67
N ARG A 291 3.09 -6.36 12.21
CA ARG A 291 2.50 -5.32 13.07
C ARG A 291 3.49 -5.04 14.19
N GLU A 292 4.42 -4.12 13.97
CA GLU A 292 4.95 -3.33 15.06
C GLU A 292 3.72 -2.79 15.79
N THR A 293 3.64 -3.11 17.06
CA THR A 293 2.75 -2.47 18.01
C THR A 293 3.02 -0.97 17.88
N ILE A 294 2.24 -0.29 17.04
CA ILE A 294 2.34 1.15 16.79
C ILE A 294 2.35 1.79 18.16
N LYS A 295 3.53 2.22 18.61
CA LYS A 295 3.67 2.98 19.84
C LYS A 295 3.03 4.31 19.49
N ILE A 296 1.80 4.50 19.98
CA ILE A 296 1.00 5.68 19.67
C ILE A 296 1.83 6.90 20.05
N ASP A 297 2.16 7.74 19.07
CA ASP A 297 2.89 8.97 19.33
C ASP A 297 2.12 9.81 20.35
N ASN A 298 2.81 10.32 21.38
CA ASN A 298 2.21 11.12 22.43
C ASN A 298 1.53 12.37 21.85
N THR A 299 2.06 12.94 20.75
CA THR A 299 1.44 14.09 20.08
C THR A 299 0.08 13.70 19.50
N PHE A 300 0.01 12.58 18.77
CA PHE A 300 -1.24 12.06 18.21
C PHE A 300 -2.23 11.65 19.29
N LYS A 301 -1.76 11.05 20.39
CA LYS A 301 -2.61 10.67 21.53
C LYS A 301 -3.37 11.89 22.07
N TRP A 302 -2.67 12.96 22.40
CA TRP A 302 -3.30 14.17 22.95
C TRP A 302 -4.19 14.89 21.94
N TRP A 303 -3.77 14.96 20.67
CA TRP A 303 -4.60 15.50 19.59
C TRP A 303 -5.91 14.70 19.42
N LEU A 304 -5.83 13.36 19.43
CA LEU A 304 -7.00 12.49 19.30
C LEU A 304 -7.97 12.66 20.47
N ILE A 305 -7.44 12.84 21.69
CA ILE A 305 -8.27 13.09 22.89
C ILE A 305 -9.05 14.40 22.71
N GLY A 306 -8.37 15.51 22.43
CA GLY A 306 -9.04 16.80 22.21
C GLY A 306 -10.04 16.76 21.05
N PHE A 307 -9.68 16.08 19.95
CA PHE A 307 -10.58 15.96 18.80
C PHE A 307 -11.83 15.14 19.09
N ALA A 308 -11.70 14.04 19.83
CA ALA A 308 -12.83 13.23 20.26
C ALA A 308 -13.70 13.92 21.32
N GLU A 309 -13.14 14.85 22.09
CA GLU A 309 -13.93 15.66 23.03
C GLU A 309 -14.81 16.69 22.33
N GLY A 310 -14.40 17.20 21.17
CA GLY A 310 -15.28 17.99 20.31
C GLY A 310 -16.28 17.11 19.54
N ASP A 311 -15.77 16.33 18.58
CA ASP A 311 -16.59 15.64 17.56
C ASP A 311 -16.76 14.13 17.77
N GLY A 312 -16.19 13.56 18.83
CA GLY A 312 -16.27 12.14 19.14
C GLY A 312 -17.58 11.74 19.84
N TYR A 313 -17.93 10.46 19.74
CA TYR A 313 -19.09 9.89 20.41
C TYR A 313 -18.78 8.51 20.98
N PHE A 314 -19.13 8.33 22.24
CA PHE A 314 -19.13 7.05 22.95
C PHE A 314 -20.58 6.64 23.22
N GLY A 315 -20.94 5.39 22.93
CA GLY A 315 -22.26 4.90 23.31
C GLY A 315 -22.66 3.65 22.56
N VAL A 316 -23.92 3.28 22.77
CA VAL A 316 -24.55 2.13 22.12
C VAL A 316 -25.28 2.61 20.86
N ASP A 317 -25.04 1.95 19.73
CA ASP A 317 -25.73 2.18 18.46
C ASP A 317 -27.18 1.67 18.55
N LYS A 318 -28.08 2.10 17.66
CA LYS A 318 -29.50 1.69 17.67
C LYS A 318 -29.72 0.17 17.64
N LYS A 319 -28.71 -0.58 17.17
CA LYS A 319 -28.69 -2.04 17.07
C LYS A 319 -28.09 -2.75 18.32
N GLY A 320 -27.79 -2.03 19.40
CA GLY A 320 -27.24 -2.62 20.62
C GLY A 320 -25.72 -2.87 20.62
N TYR A 321 -24.99 -2.35 19.62
CA TYR A 321 -23.52 -2.47 19.58
C TYR A 321 -22.86 -1.29 20.29
N LEU A 322 -21.90 -1.55 21.17
CA LEU A 322 -21.01 -0.53 21.73
C LEU A 322 -20.11 -0.01 20.61
N THR A 323 -20.07 1.30 20.46
CA THR A 323 -19.28 1.94 19.42
C THR A 323 -18.61 3.20 19.93
N PHE A 324 -17.32 3.33 19.63
CA PHE A 324 -16.67 4.63 19.53
C PHE A 324 -16.78 5.09 18.08
N LYS A 325 -17.30 6.31 17.85
CA LYS A 325 -17.44 6.88 16.50
C LYS A 325 -17.00 8.33 16.46
N VAL A 326 -16.41 8.73 15.33
CA VAL A 326 -16.12 10.13 14.99
C VAL A 326 -16.71 10.38 13.61
N THR A 327 -17.53 11.40 13.47
CA THR A 327 -18.25 11.73 12.22
C THR A 327 -17.72 13.02 11.63
N GLN A 328 -17.37 13.01 10.35
CA GLN A 328 -16.91 14.19 9.63
C GLN A 328 -17.57 14.32 8.26
N SER A 329 -17.59 15.53 7.72
CA SER A 329 -18.07 15.81 6.37
C SER A 329 -17.22 15.11 5.31
N THR A 330 -17.75 14.84 4.11
CA THR A 330 -17.01 14.19 3.02
C THR A 330 -15.76 14.96 2.61
N THR A 331 -15.76 16.29 2.73
CA THR A 331 -14.59 17.13 2.44
C THR A 331 -13.43 16.86 3.41
N ASP A 332 -13.73 16.45 4.65
CA ASP A 332 -12.75 16.18 5.71
C ASP A 332 -12.51 14.68 5.95
N CYS A 333 -12.93 13.82 5.03
CA CYS A 333 -12.83 12.37 5.18
C CYS A 333 -11.37 11.89 5.39
N GLN A 334 -10.39 12.66 4.87
CA GLN A 334 -8.96 12.40 5.03
C GLN A 334 -8.54 12.25 6.50
N VAL A 335 -9.15 13.02 7.42
CA VAL A 335 -8.84 12.96 8.86
C VAL A 335 -9.26 11.62 9.47
N LEU A 336 -10.38 11.07 9.01
CA LEU A 336 -10.85 9.76 9.49
C LEU A 336 -9.91 8.64 9.04
N PHE A 337 -9.38 8.73 7.81
CA PHE A 337 -8.35 7.81 7.34
C PHE A 337 -7.01 8.00 8.06
N PHE A 338 -6.65 9.23 8.41
CA PHE A 338 -5.48 9.54 9.23
C PHE A 338 -5.60 8.91 10.63
N ILE A 339 -6.76 9.02 11.28
CA ILE A 339 -7.03 8.36 12.57
C ILE A 339 -6.94 6.84 12.44
N LYS A 340 -7.56 6.27 11.40
CA LYS A 340 -7.48 4.81 11.13
C LYS A 340 -6.04 4.35 10.93
N LYS A 341 -5.24 5.10 10.16
CA LYS A 341 -3.82 4.79 9.91
C LYS A 341 -3.01 4.86 11.21
N SER A 342 -3.22 5.90 12.01
CA SER A 342 -2.45 6.15 13.24
C SER A 342 -2.79 5.17 14.37
N LEU A 343 -4.05 4.73 14.47
CA LEU A 343 -4.48 3.71 15.44
C LEU A 343 -4.18 2.28 14.97
N GLY A 344 -4.12 2.03 13.66
CA GLY A 344 -3.94 0.70 13.07
C GLY A 344 -5.17 -0.22 13.15
N PHE A 345 -6.32 0.29 13.62
CA PHE A 345 -7.58 -0.44 13.70
C PHE A 345 -8.80 0.48 13.48
N GLY A 346 -9.99 -0.13 13.39
CA GLY A 346 -11.25 0.57 13.13
C GLY A 346 -11.62 0.66 11.65
N SER A 347 -12.83 1.11 11.37
CA SER A 347 -13.42 1.17 10.03
C SER A 347 -13.87 2.59 9.69
N VAL A 348 -13.65 3.02 8.45
CA VAL A 348 -14.21 4.27 7.91
C VAL A 348 -15.30 3.89 6.92
N SER A 349 -16.51 4.43 7.12
CA SER A 349 -17.68 4.13 6.30
C SER A 349 -18.46 5.39 5.98
N LEU A 350 -19.16 5.40 4.85
CA LEU A 350 -20.12 6.45 4.53
C LEU A 350 -21.37 6.29 5.42
N GLN A 351 -21.76 7.33 6.16
CA GLN A 351 -22.91 7.26 7.06
C GLN A 351 -24.23 7.48 6.30
N SER A 352 -24.28 8.48 5.43
CA SER A 352 -25.45 8.75 4.56
C SER A 352 -25.01 9.48 3.29
N LYS A 353 -25.54 9.04 2.15
CA LYS A 353 -25.31 9.69 0.84
C LYS A 353 -25.93 11.10 0.79
N SER A 354 -27.02 11.32 1.52
CA SER A 354 -27.75 12.60 1.56
C SER A 354 -27.00 13.66 2.37
N SER A 355 -26.51 13.32 3.57
CA SER A 355 -25.81 14.27 4.43
C SER A 355 -24.33 14.47 4.07
N LYS A 356 -23.79 13.72 3.10
CA LYS A 356 -22.39 13.78 2.70
C LYS A 356 -21.44 13.67 3.92
N THR A 357 -21.68 12.68 4.78
CA THR A 357 -20.84 12.42 5.96
C THR A 357 -20.22 11.03 5.96
N HIS A 358 -18.98 10.97 6.45
CA HIS A 358 -18.26 9.74 6.74
C HIS A 358 -18.09 9.58 8.25
N GLN A 359 -17.93 8.35 8.70
CA GLN A 359 -17.69 8.03 10.10
C GLN A 359 -16.53 7.06 10.24
N TYR A 360 -15.62 7.36 11.16
CA TYR A 360 -14.71 6.37 11.74
C TYR A 360 -15.45 5.66 12.88
N ARG A 361 -15.36 4.33 12.94
CA ARG A 361 -16.07 3.51 13.93
C ARG A 361 -15.24 2.33 14.39
N VAL A 362 -15.23 2.10 15.70
CA VAL A 362 -14.65 0.93 16.37
C VAL A 362 -15.75 0.15 17.08
N ARG A 363 -15.80 -1.18 16.90
CA ARG A 363 -16.82 -2.07 17.49
C ARG A 363 -16.23 -3.30 18.19
N ASP A 364 -15.07 -3.77 17.75
CA ASP A 364 -14.50 -5.03 18.25
C ASP A 364 -14.06 -4.89 19.71
N LYS A 365 -14.34 -5.90 20.54
CA LYS A 365 -14.00 -5.91 21.98
C LYS A 365 -12.55 -5.50 22.24
N ASN A 366 -11.59 -6.16 21.57
CA ASN A 366 -10.16 -5.90 21.76
C ASN A 366 -9.75 -4.48 21.35
N ASN A 367 -10.37 -3.94 20.31
CA ASN A 367 -10.10 -2.58 19.85
C ASN A 367 -10.76 -1.54 20.77
N LEU A 368 -11.94 -1.84 21.32
CA LEU A 368 -12.59 -0.99 22.33
C LEU A 368 -11.79 -0.92 23.63
N ILE A 369 -11.16 -2.02 24.08
CA ILE A 369 -10.25 -1.98 25.25
C ILE A 369 -9.08 -1.02 24.99
N LYS A 370 -8.49 -1.05 23.79
CA LYS A 370 -7.42 -0.09 23.41
C LYS A 370 -7.91 1.36 23.44
N ILE A 371 -9.12 1.62 22.95
CA ILE A 371 -9.75 2.94 23.03
C ILE A 371 -9.96 3.34 24.50
N ILE A 372 -10.50 2.47 25.34
CA ILE A 372 -10.70 2.73 26.77
C ILE A 372 -9.37 3.09 27.43
N ASN A 373 -8.28 2.37 27.15
CA ASN A 373 -6.95 2.68 27.70
C ASN A 373 -6.39 4.04 27.26
N ILE A 374 -6.80 4.57 26.10
CA ILE A 374 -6.39 5.90 25.62
C ILE A 374 -7.16 6.99 26.36
N PHE A 375 -8.47 6.82 26.55
CA PHE A 375 -9.36 7.86 27.05
C PHE A 375 -9.55 7.85 28.57
N ASN A 376 -9.50 6.69 29.23
CA ASN A 376 -9.70 6.59 30.67
C ASN A 376 -8.60 7.36 31.42
N GLY A 377 -8.98 8.29 32.29
CA GLY A 377 -8.07 9.19 33.00
C GLY A 377 -7.52 10.38 32.20
N ASN A 378 -7.91 10.57 30.92
CA ASN A 378 -7.41 11.70 30.09
C ASN A 378 -8.52 12.62 29.54
N LEU A 379 -9.80 12.34 29.79
CA LEU A 379 -10.93 13.21 29.40
C LEU A 379 -11.07 14.40 30.37
N ILE A 380 -11.49 15.55 29.86
CA ILE A 380 -11.52 16.85 30.56
C ILE A 380 -12.94 17.44 30.59
N THR A 381 -13.68 17.38 29.48
CA THR A 381 -15.00 18.02 29.35
C THR A 381 -16.09 17.25 30.09
N LYS A 382 -16.93 17.94 30.87
CA LYS A 382 -17.97 17.29 31.72
C LYS A 382 -18.94 16.44 30.91
N ALA A 383 -19.37 16.94 29.75
CA ALA A 383 -20.29 16.24 28.86
C ALA A 383 -19.72 14.90 28.34
N LYS A 384 -18.44 14.88 27.95
CA LYS A 384 -17.81 13.65 27.43
C LYS A 384 -17.44 12.68 28.54
N ILE A 385 -17.08 13.17 29.72
CA ILE A 385 -16.90 12.33 30.91
C ILE A 385 -18.20 11.59 31.24
N ALA A 386 -19.34 12.28 31.28
CA ALA A 386 -20.64 11.64 31.52
C ALA A 386 -20.99 10.60 30.44
N GLN A 387 -20.75 10.94 29.17
CA GLN A 387 -20.96 10.02 28.05
C GLN A 387 -20.06 8.78 28.12
N PHE A 388 -18.80 8.94 28.54
CA PHE A 388 -17.83 7.87 28.69
C PHE A 388 -18.13 6.97 29.90
N LYS A 389 -18.62 7.52 31.02
CA LYS A 389 -19.09 6.74 32.18
C LYS A 389 -20.21 5.77 31.79
N LEU A 390 -21.25 6.27 31.12
CA LEU A 390 -22.34 5.43 30.59
C LEU A 390 -21.84 4.37 29.60
N PHE A 391 -20.85 4.72 28.77
CA PHE A 391 -20.24 3.78 27.84
C PHE A 391 -19.45 2.67 28.54
N LEU A 392 -18.71 2.99 29.61
CA LEU A 392 -17.98 2.01 30.42
C LEU A 392 -18.92 1.05 31.16
N GLU A 393 -19.99 1.57 31.77
CA GLU A 393 -21.02 0.74 32.41
C GLU A 393 -21.64 -0.24 31.41
N ALA A 394 -22.03 0.25 30.23
CA ALA A 394 -22.55 -0.60 29.16
C ALA A 394 -21.52 -1.61 28.63
N PHE A 395 -20.22 -1.27 28.63
CA PHE A 395 -19.13 -2.17 28.26
C PHE A 395 -18.93 -3.28 29.28
N ASN A 396 -18.87 -2.92 30.56
CA ASN A 396 -18.71 -3.85 31.67
C ASN A 396 -19.88 -4.84 31.74
N ASN A 397 -21.12 -4.34 31.61
CA ASN A 397 -22.33 -5.17 31.57
C ASN A 397 -22.37 -6.13 30.37
N LYS A 398 -21.84 -5.72 29.21
CA LYS A 398 -21.89 -6.55 27.99
C LYS A 398 -20.82 -7.64 27.95
N TYR A 399 -19.65 -7.38 28.54
CA TYR A 399 -18.49 -8.27 28.42
C TYR A 399 -18.04 -8.90 29.75
N ASN A 400 -18.79 -8.67 30.84
CA ASN A 400 -18.48 -9.10 32.21
C ASN A 400 -17.04 -8.74 32.59
N THR A 401 -16.71 -7.45 32.51
CA THR A 401 -15.40 -6.89 32.89
C THR A 401 -15.57 -5.84 33.98
N ASP A 402 -14.57 -5.67 34.85
CA ASP A 402 -14.61 -4.70 35.95
C ASP A 402 -13.63 -3.54 35.71
N ILE A 403 -13.83 -2.78 34.62
CA ILE A 403 -12.99 -1.61 34.35
C ILE A 403 -13.55 -0.40 35.10
N THR A 404 -12.79 0.13 36.07
CA THR A 404 -13.16 1.33 36.82
C THR A 404 -12.80 2.60 36.04
N PHE A 405 -13.69 3.60 36.12
CA PHE A 405 -13.41 4.94 35.60
C PHE A 405 -12.36 5.65 36.46
N ILE A 406 -11.37 6.28 35.83
CA ILE A 406 -10.34 7.08 36.48
C ILE A 406 -10.60 8.55 36.15
N GLU A 407 -10.74 9.40 37.17
CA GLU A 407 -10.86 10.85 36.98
C GLU A 407 -9.53 11.49 36.56
N CYS A 408 -9.61 12.43 35.61
CA CYS A 408 -8.44 13.14 35.14
C CYS A 408 -8.07 14.26 36.12
N ASN A 409 -6.91 14.14 36.77
CA ASN A 409 -6.39 15.18 37.66
C ASN A 409 -5.61 16.29 36.92
N LYS A 410 -5.49 16.21 35.59
CA LYS A 410 -4.68 17.13 34.79
C LYS A 410 -5.56 18.21 34.14
N LYS A 411 -5.20 19.47 34.34
CA LYS A 411 -5.81 20.60 33.63
C LYS A 411 -5.22 20.74 32.22
N VAL A 412 -5.96 21.39 31.29
CA VAL A 412 -5.46 21.67 29.92
C VAL A 412 -4.22 22.55 30.00
N THR A 413 -3.16 22.19 29.28
CA THR A 413 -1.92 22.97 29.14
C THR A 413 -1.63 23.25 27.67
N LEU A 414 -0.75 24.22 27.39
CA LEU A 414 -0.29 24.55 26.03
C LEU A 414 0.92 23.71 25.58
N ASP A 415 1.34 22.74 26.38
CA ASP A 415 2.54 21.91 26.16
C ASP A 415 2.25 20.62 25.37
N ASN A 416 0.98 20.36 25.05
CA ASN A 416 0.57 19.16 24.34
C ASN A 416 -0.40 19.52 23.21
N ALA A 417 -0.69 18.57 22.33
CA ALA A 417 -1.54 18.80 21.17
C ALA A 417 -3.06 18.79 21.45
N TRP A 418 -3.48 18.75 22.72
CA TRP A 418 -4.90 18.62 23.09
C TRP A 418 -5.73 19.79 22.55
N LEU A 419 -5.28 21.03 22.76
CA LEU A 419 -6.01 22.20 22.30
C LEU A 419 -6.11 22.21 20.76
N SER A 420 -5.10 21.67 20.06
CA SER A 420 -5.09 21.59 18.59
C SER A 420 -6.18 20.64 18.10
N GLY A 421 -6.28 19.46 18.71
CA GLY A 421 -7.37 18.51 18.45
C GLY A 421 -8.74 19.10 18.79
N PHE A 422 -8.85 19.78 19.93
CA PHE A 422 -10.10 20.43 20.34
C PHE A 422 -10.51 21.55 19.38
N THR A 423 -9.56 22.34 18.86
CA THR A 423 -9.84 23.32 17.82
C THR A 423 -10.32 22.69 16.52
N ASP A 424 -9.77 21.53 16.14
CA ASP A 424 -10.18 20.78 14.95
C ASP A 424 -11.66 20.34 15.07
N GLY A 425 -12.15 20.07 16.29
CA GLY A 425 -13.56 19.79 16.59
C GLY A 425 -14.43 21.06 16.71
N GLU A 426 -14.22 21.86 17.76
CA GLU A 426 -15.13 22.96 18.14
C GLU A 426 -14.63 24.38 17.79
N GLY A 427 -13.36 24.52 17.40
CA GLY A 427 -12.75 25.82 17.10
C GLY A 427 -13.23 26.45 15.79
N CYS A 428 -13.26 27.78 15.74
CA CYS A 428 -13.62 28.57 14.56
C CYS A 428 -12.72 29.80 14.41
N PHE A 429 -12.29 30.06 13.18
CA PHE A 429 -11.53 31.25 12.81
C PHE A 429 -12.48 32.25 12.16
N THR A 430 -12.63 33.43 12.77
CA THR A 430 -13.55 34.46 12.28
C THR A 430 -12.82 35.77 12.02
N ALA A 431 -13.23 36.45 10.95
CA ALA A 431 -12.83 37.81 10.70
C ALA A 431 -14.01 38.58 10.12
N SER A 432 -14.15 39.86 10.48
CA SER A 432 -15.17 40.74 9.92
C SER A 432 -14.58 42.10 9.60
N ALA A 433 -15.07 42.73 8.54
CA ALA A 433 -14.66 44.07 8.13
C ALA A 433 -15.92 44.91 7.89
N TYR A 434 -16.04 46.04 8.59
CA TYR A 434 -17.16 46.95 8.45
C TYR A 434 -16.69 48.41 8.50
N LEU A 435 -17.50 49.32 7.97
CA LEU A 435 -17.28 50.76 8.06
C LEU A 435 -17.94 51.27 9.35
N SER A 436 -17.16 51.91 10.22
CA SER A 436 -17.71 52.52 11.44
C SER A 436 -18.43 53.82 11.11
N LYS A 437 -19.74 53.89 11.41
CA LYS A 437 -20.55 55.09 11.19
C LYS A 437 -20.06 56.32 11.98
N ALA A 438 -19.39 56.09 13.11
CA ALA A 438 -18.94 57.17 14.00
C ALA A 438 -17.61 57.80 13.58
N THR A 439 -16.71 57.02 12.96
CA THR A 439 -15.35 57.48 12.63
C THR A 439 -15.05 57.49 11.14
N ASN A 440 -16.00 57.00 10.32
CA ASN A 440 -15.86 56.78 8.89
C ASN A 440 -14.62 55.97 8.47
N LYS A 441 -14.07 55.18 9.41
CA LYS A 441 -12.91 54.31 9.21
C LYS A 441 -13.35 52.85 9.09
N HIS A 442 -12.64 52.10 8.27
CA HIS A 442 -12.81 50.65 8.18
C HIS A 442 -12.21 49.97 9.40
N ILE A 443 -13.02 49.18 10.10
CA ILE A 443 -12.61 48.38 11.24
C ILE A 443 -12.62 46.92 10.80
N VAL A 444 -11.47 46.26 10.96
CA VAL A 444 -11.33 44.82 10.74
C VAL A 444 -11.12 44.15 12.09
N THR A 445 -12.00 43.21 12.43
CA THR A 445 -11.85 42.38 13.63
C THR A 445 -11.41 40.98 13.22
N VAL A 446 -10.37 40.48 13.86
CA VAL A 446 -9.82 39.14 13.65
C VAL A 446 -9.90 38.42 14.99
N ARG A 447 -10.65 37.32 15.03
CA ARG A 447 -10.96 36.60 16.27
C ARG A 447 -10.82 35.10 16.10
N TYR A 448 -10.25 34.47 17.11
CA TYR A 448 -10.30 33.03 17.30
C TYR A 448 -11.39 32.72 18.33
N VAL A 449 -12.24 31.74 18.04
CA VAL A 449 -13.44 31.42 18.84
C VAL A 449 -13.50 29.92 19.09
N ILE A 450 -13.77 29.51 20.33
CA ILE A 450 -14.19 28.14 20.64
C ILE A 450 -15.57 28.20 21.30
N SER A 451 -16.50 27.41 20.78
CA SER A 451 -17.89 27.37 21.21
C SER A 451 -18.17 26.10 21.98
N GLN A 452 -18.55 26.22 23.26
CA GLN A 452 -18.90 25.06 24.07
C GLN A 452 -20.30 25.20 24.70
N LYS A 453 -21.05 24.11 24.75
CA LYS A 453 -22.41 24.08 25.33
C LYS A 453 -22.37 23.79 26.83
N ASN A 454 -23.10 24.58 27.61
CA ASN A 454 -23.41 24.32 29.02
C ASN A 454 -22.20 24.03 29.95
N ASP A 455 -20.99 24.51 29.64
CA ASP A 455 -19.81 24.36 30.48
C ASP A 455 -19.08 25.70 30.70
N ILE A 456 -19.58 26.47 31.67
CA ILE A 456 -19.05 27.81 31.99
C ILE A 456 -17.67 27.74 32.65
N GLU A 457 -17.47 26.81 33.59
CA GLU A 457 -16.20 26.64 34.31
C GLU A 457 -15.07 26.27 33.34
N PHE A 458 -15.33 25.34 32.42
CA PHE A 458 -14.38 24.98 31.39
C PHE A 458 -14.06 26.16 30.46
N SER A 459 -15.09 26.92 30.06
CA SER A 459 -14.90 28.10 29.20
C SER A 459 -14.12 29.21 29.90
N GLN A 460 -14.33 29.40 31.21
CA GLN A 460 -13.57 30.36 32.03
C GLN A 460 -12.11 29.97 32.11
N TYR A 461 -11.85 28.70 32.45
CA TYR A 461 -10.51 28.17 32.49
C TYR A 461 -9.77 28.29 31.15
N LEU A 462 -10.45 27.95 30.04
CA LEU A 462 -9.86 28.05 28.72
C LEU A 462 -9.59 29.51 28.33
N ALA A 463 -10.49 30.44 28.66
CA ALA A 463 -10.28 31.86 28.44
C ALA A 463 -9.06 32.40 29.20
N GLU A 464 -8.85 32.00 30.46
CA GLU A 464 -7.64 32.33 31.23
C GLU A 464 -6.38 31.79 30.55
N LEU A 465 -6.39 30.53 30.10
CA LEU A 465 -5.25 29.88 29.43
C LEU A 465 -4.78 30.62 28.16
N ILE A 466 -5.72 31.08 27.33
CA ILE A 466 -5.42 31.75 26.05
C ILE A 466 -5.51 33.28 26.10
N ASN A 467 -5.61 33.85 27.31
CA ASN A 467 -5.85 35.27 27.56
C ASN A 467 -7.08 35.86 26.84
N GLY A 468 -8.11 35.05 26.61
CA GLY A 468 -9.37 35.41 26.00
C GLY A 468 -10.40 36.00 26.96
N TYR A 469 -11.63 36.14 26.47
CA TYR A 469 -12.82 36.48 27.26
C TYR A 469 -13.99 35.62 26.81
N ILE A 470 -15.04 35.56 27.63
CA ILE A 470 -16.22 34.71 27.36
C ILE A 470 -17.38 35.58 26.92
N THR A 471 -18.15 35.06 25.96
CA THR A 471 -19.43 35.62 25.56
C THR A 471 -20.51 34.54 25.61
N TYR A 472 -21.62 34.83 26.27
CA TYR A 472 -22.76 33.92 26.31
C TYR A 472 -23.65 34.13 25.07
N ILE A 473 -24.01 33.03 24.40
CA ILE A 473 -24.88 33.05 23.23
C ILE A 473 -26.20 32.35 23.56
N LYS A 474 -27.27 33.15 23.61
CA LYS A 474 -28.63 32.69 23.90
C LYS A 474 -29.17 31.69 22.86
N SER A 475 -28.73 31.76 21.61
CA SER A 475 -29.36 31.00 20.52
C SER A 475 -29.17 29.48 20.60
N TYR A 476 -28.11 29.00 21.25
CA TYR A 476 -27.86 27.57 21.43
C TYR A 476 -27.46 27.19 22.86
N ASP A 477 -27.68 28.13 23.80
CA ASP A 477 -27.31 28.01 25.21
C ASP A 477 -25.85 27.56 25.39
N GLY A 478 -24.92 28.43 24.99
CA GLY A 478 -23.51 28.11 25.02
C GLY A 478 -22.61 29.31 25.24
N TYR A 479 -21.35 29.01 25.57
CA TYR A 479 -20.32 29.96 25.89
C TYR A 479 -19.25 29.95 24.79
N ASN A 480 -18.98 31.13 24.24
CA ASN A 480 -17.91 31.36 23.30
C ASN A 480 -16.70 31.93 24.04
N THR A 481 -15.59 31.20 24.03
CA THR A 481 -14.29 31.75 24.38
C THR A 481 -13.71 32.46 23.16
N VAL A 482 -13.38 33.73 23.30
CA VAL A 482 -12.98 34.62 22.19
C VAL A 482 -11.63 35.24 22.50
N VAL A 483 -10.71 35.17 21.53
CA VAL A 483 -9.44 35.89 21.58
C VAL A 483 -9.41 36.95 20.51
N ASN A 484 -9.18 38.20 20.94
CA ASN A 484 -9.06 39.37 20.07
C ASN A 484 -7.66 39.49 19.49
N HIS A 485 -7.57 40.27 18.41
CA HIS A 485 -6.35 40.49 17.62
C HIS A 485 -5.06 40.70 18.44
N SER A 486 -5.10 41.51 19.49
CA SER A 486 -3.92 41.86 20.30
C SER A 486 -3.29 40.67 21.04
N LYS A 487 -4.07 39.64 21.34
CA LYS A 487 -3.64 38.50 22.18
C LYS A 487 -3.50 37.20 21.39
N LEU A 488 -3.64 37.24 20.05
CA LEU A 488 -3.56 36.04 19.20
C LEU A 488 -2.16 35.42 19.10
N ASN A 489 -1.10 36.14 19.51
CA ASN A 489 0.29 35.64 19.42
C ASN A 489 0.49 34.29 20.13
N ILE A 490 -0.19 34.06 21.27
CA ILE A 490 -0.11 32.81 22.03
C ILE A 490 -0.65 31.64 21.18
N ILE A 491 -1.80 31.84 20.54
CA ILE A 491 -2.43 30.83 19.69
C ILE A 491 -1.62 30.59 18.41
N LEU A 492 -1.08 31.65 17.82
CA LEU A 492 -0.24 31.54 16.61
C LEU A 492 1.01 30.68 16.88
N ASN A 493 1.70 30.91 18.00
CA ASN A 493 2.85 30.11 18.40
C ASN A 493 2.46 28.66 18.67
N TYR A 494 1.33 28.44 19.34
CA TYR A 494 0.83 27.10 19.66
C TYR A 494 0.41 26.29 18.42
N ILE A 495 -0.32 26.89 17.46
CA ILE A 495 -0.72 26.18 16.23
C ILE A 495 0.51 25.90 15.34
N LYS A 496 1.54 26.77 15.41
CA LYS A 496 2.81 26.53 14.70
C LYS A 496 3.55 25.30 15.25
N SER A 497 3.53 25.06 16.57
CA SER A 497 4.11 23.86 17.16
C SER A 497 3.22 22.61 16.99
N TYR A 498 1.90 22.78 17.03
CA TYR A 498 0.92 21.69 16.90
C TYR A 498 -0.09 21.97 15.76
N PRO A 499 0.27 21.62 14.51
CA PRO A 499 -0.54 21.95 13.34
C PRO A 499 -1.86 21.17 13.31
N LEU A 500 -2.92 21.88 12.89
CA LEU A 500 -4.26 21.34 12.65
C LEU A 500 -4.26 20.26 11.56
N LYS A 501 -5.15 19.28 11.66
CA LYS A 501 -5.21 18.15 10.72
C LYS A 501 -6.45 18.17 9.83
N THR A 502 -7.50 18.93 10.17
CA THR A 502 -8.73 19.05 9.36
C THR A 502 -8.64 20.17 8.31
N LYS A 503 -9.71 20.39 7.51
CA LYS A 503 -9.82 21.59 6.66
C LYS A 503 -9.63 22.90 7.43
N LYS A 504 -9.80 22.91 8.76
CA LYS A 504 -9.56 24.11 9.57
C LYS A 504 -8.11 24.58 9.49
N HIS A 505 -7.17 23.71 9.10
CA HIS A 505 -5.82 24.14 8.73
C HIS A 505 -5.82 25.13 7.56
N VAL A 506 -6.63 24.87 6.52
CA VAL A 506 -6.78 25.78 5.37
C VAL A 506 -7.47 27.07 5.80
N SER A 507 -8.52 26.99 6.63
CA SER A 507 -9.18 28.16 7.21
C SER A 507 -8.21 29.00 8.04
N TYR A 508 -7.36 28.36 8.84
CA TYR A 508 -6.31 29.00 9.62
C TYR A 508 -5.31 29.73 8.73
N LEU A 509 -4.81 29.10 7.65
CA LEU A 509 -3.87 29.77 6.74
C LEU A 509 -4.47 31.00 6.04
N ARG A 510 -5.75 30.92 5.64
CA ARG A 510 -6.46 32.07 5.04
C ARG A 510 -6.68 33.18 6.07
N TRP A 511 -7.04 32.80 7.29
CA TRP A 511 -7.22 33.72 8.40
C TRP A 511 -5.89 34.36 8.86
N LEU A 512 -4.78 33.62 8.80
CA LEU A 512 -3.43 34.11 9.10
C LEU A 512 -3.01 35.22 8.14
N LYS A 513 -3.30 35.07 6.83
CA LYS A 513 -3.07 36.15 5.85
C LYS A 513 -3.87 37.42 6.19
N VAL A 514 -5.12 37.27 6.63
CA VAL A 514 -5.93 38.43 7.08
C VAL A 514 -5.31 39.05 8.34
N TYR A 515 -4.85 38.23 9.27
CA TYR A 515 -4.16 38.70 10.47
C TYR A 515 -2.89 39.51 10.14
N GLU A 516 -2.05 39.03 9.23
CA GLU A 516 -0.84 39.71 8.76
C GLU A 516 -1.16 41.04 8.09
N LEU A 517 -2.12 41.07 7.15
CA LEU A 517 -2.56 42.31 6.49
C LEU A 517 -3.10 43.35 7.48
N VAL A 518 -3.78 42.91 8.55
CA VAL A 518 -4.26 43.80 9.60
C VAL A 518 -3.10 44.31 10.45
N LYS A 519 -2.14 43.45 10.79
CA LYS A 519 -0.93 43.79 11.55
C LYS A 519 -0.06 44.82 10.82
N ASP A 520 0.06 44.68 9.50
CA ASP A 520 0.82 45.60 8.64
C ASP A 520 0.04 46.87 8.25
N LYS A 521 -1.15 47.08 8.85
CA LYS A 521 -2.00 48.27 8.65
C LYS A 521 -2.52 48.47 7.22
N HIS A 522 -2.49 47.45 6.35
CA HIS A 522 -3.06 47.51 5.00
C HIS A 522 -4.59 47.73 4.98
N HIS A 523 -5.26 47.52 6.11
CA HIS A 523 -6.68 47.84 6.28
C HIS A 523 -7.01 49.34 6.28
N HIS A 524 -6.02 50.24 6.22
CA HIS A 524 -6.24 51.67 5.98
C HIS A 524 -6.31 52.03 4.50
N ASN A 525 -5.75 51.20 3.63
CA ASN A 525 -5.72 51.44 2.18
C ASN A 525 -6.99 50.84 1.53
N PRO A 526 -7.63 51.55 0.57
CA PRO A 526 -8.85 51.09 -0.07
C PRO A 526 -8.66 49.74 -0.78
N GLU A 527 -7.55 49.56 -1.51
CA GLU A 527 -7.19 48.29 -2.16
C GLU A 527 -6.97 47.15 -1.16
N GLY A 528 -6.30 47.45 -0.04
CA GLY A 528 -6.04 46.47 1.02
C GLY A 528 -7.31 45.95 1.68
N ILE A 529 -8.31 46.82 1.88
CA ILE A 529 -9.63 46.45 2.41
C ILE A 529 -10.39 45.53 1.46
N GLU A 530 -10.32 45.75 0.14
CA GLU A 530 -10.98 44.88 -0.83
C GLU A 530 -10.39 43.47 -0.81
N ILE A 531 -9.05 43.38 -0.74
CA ILE A 531 -8.33 42.11 -0.58
C ILE A 531 -8.73 41.42 0.74
N ILE A 532 -8.80 42.16 1.84
CA ILE A 532 -9.23 41.62 3.14
C ILE A 532 -10.67 41.09 3.05
N LYS A 533 -11.59 41.84 2.44
CA LYS A 533 -12.99 41.41 2.26
C LYS A 533 -13.10 40.16 1.38
N SER A 534 -12.28 40.02 0.33
CA SER A 534 -12.28 38.82 -0.51
C SER A 534 -11.78 37.60 0.27
N LEU A 535 -10.71 37.76 1.05
CA LEU A 535 -10.16 36.70 1.89
C LEU A 535 -11.13 36.27 2.98
N ILE A 536 -11.80 37.22 3.66
CA ILE A 536 -12.82 36.94 4.69
C ILE A 536 -13.93 36.03 4.15
N LYS A 537 -14.42 36.29 2.93
CA LYS A 537 -15.45 35.46 2.28
C LYS A 537 -14.99 34.01 2.00
N LEU A 538 -13.68 33.78 1.97
CA LEU A 538 -13.08 32.48 1.69
C LEU A 538 -12.66 31.70 2.95
N ILE A 539 -12.60 32.31 4.14
CA ILE A 539 -12.03 31.63 5.33
C ILE A 539 -12.70 30.28 5.63
N ASN A 540 -14.03 30.22 5.57
CA ASN A 540 -14.81 29.03 5.94
C ASN A 540 -15.45 28.31 4.73
N LYS A 541 -15.04 28.64 3.50
CA LYS A 541 -15.45 27.95 2.28
C LYS A 541 -14.44 26.88 1.90
#